data_AF-A0A3D2F7C6-F1
#
_entry.id   AF-A0A3D2F7C6-F1
#
_cell.length_a   1.000
_cell.length_b   1.000
_cell.length_c   1.000
_cell.angle_alpha   90.00
_cell.angle_beta   90.00
_cell.angle_gamma   90.00
#
_symmetry.space_group_name_H-M   'P 1'
#
loop_
_entity.id
_entity.type
_entity.pdbx_description
1 polymer ?
#
loop_
_entity_poly.entity_id
_entity_poly.type
_entity_poly.pdbx_seq_one_letter_code
_entity_poly.pdbx_strand_id
1 'polypeptide(L)' 'LNSGAHANPCLAGDTIRAWSEVLDKAQTDAPGVGALRLRLVATKGGKPFDLRADDGKYLPEVLLDLDYWVLIPL' A
#
# COMPACT_ATOMS: atom_id res chain seq x y z
N LEU A 1 -3.69 8.57 -7.73
CA LEU A 1 -4.17 7.23 -7.32
C LEU A 1 -4.25 6.39 -8.56
N ASN A 2 -3.58 5.24 -8.56
CA ASN A 2 -3.49 4.36 -9.74
C ASN A 2 -4.48 3.21 -9.63
N SER A 3 -4.57 2.57 -8.47
CA SER A 3 -5.58 1.55 -8.16
C SER A 3 -5.70 1.35 -6.65
N GLY A 4 -6.72 0.64 -6.20
CA GLY A 4 -6.79 0.20 -4.81
C GLY A 4 -8.02 -0.66 -4.52
N ALA A 5 -7.94 -1.44 -3.43
CA ALA A 5 -9.02 -2.29 -2.96
C ALA A 5 -9.17 -2.19 -1.44
N HIS A 6 -10.37 -1.85 -0.97
CA HIS A 6 -10.78 -2.12 0.40
C HIS A 6 -11.10 -3.62 0.51
N ALA A 7 -10.10 -4.41 0.91
CA ALA A 7 -10.14 -5.86 0.83
C ALA A 7 -11.05 -6.49 1.90
N ASN A 8 -10.97 -5.99 3.14
CA ASN A 8 -11.78 -6.46 4.26
C ASN A 8 -12.22 -5.27 5.15
N PRO A 9 -13.33 -5.41 5.91
CA PRO A 9 -13.80 -4.35 6.81
C PRO A 9 -12.81 -4.02 7.93
N CYS A 10 -12.64 -2.72 8.19
CA CYS A 10 -11.95 -2.18 9.35
C CYS A 10 -12.99 -1.74 10.39
N LEU A 11 -12.83 -2.17 11.63
CA LEU A 11 -13.78 -1.89 12.72
C LEU A 11 -13.11 -1.13 13.87
N ALA A 12 -13.92 -0.51 14.71
CA ALA A 12 -13.43 0.13 15.93
C ALA A 12 -12.74 -0.90 16.83
N GLY A 13 -11.56 -0.54 17.36
CA GLY A 13 -10.73 -1.44 18.15
C GLY A 13 -9.65 -2.19 17.35
N ASP A 14 -9.71 -2.19 16.02
CA ASP A 14 -8.63 -2.74 15.19
C ASP A 14 -7.34 -1.91 15.36
N THR A 15 -6.21 -2.59 15.54
CA THR A 15 -4.89 -1.96 15.46
C THR A 15 -4.35 -2.08 14.05
N ILE A 16 -4.11 -0.95 13.39
CA ILE A 16 -3.68 -0.91 12.00
C ILE A 16 -2.15 -0.88 11.91
N ARG A 17 -1.61 -1.76 11.07
CA ARG A 17 -0.21 -1.79 10.65
C ARG A 17 -0.15 -1.59 9.15
N ALA A 18 0.92 -0.99 8.65
CA ALA A 18 1.10 -0.83 7.22
C ALA A 18 2.53 -1.12 6.80
N TRP A 19 2.67 -1.60 5.57
CA TRP A 19 3.94 -1.67 4.86
C TRP A 19 3.78 -1.06 3.48
N SER A 20 4.89 -0.59 2.92
CA SER A 20 4.93 -0.02 1.58
C SER A 20 6.01 -0.71 0.75
N GLU A 21 5.69 -0.95 -0.52
CA GLU A 21 6.60 -1.41 -1.54
C GLU A 21 6.84 -0.28 -2.55
N VAL A 22 8.10 0.01 -2.87
CA VAL A 22 8.45 0.95 -3.95
C VAL A 22 8.33 0.19 -5.27
N LEU A 23 7.29 0.49 -6.03
CA LEU A 23 7.02 -0.12 -7.33
C LEU A 23 7.79 0.56 -8.46
N ASP A 24 7.95 1.88 -8.39
CA ASP A 24 8.61 2.65 -9.44
C ASP A 24 9.14 4.00 -8.91
N LYS A 25 10.00 4.64 -9.71
CA LYS A 25 10.61 5.95 -9.44
C LYS A 25 10.59 6.79 -10.72
N ALA A 26 10.17 8.03 -10.61
CA ALA A 26 10.12 8.96 -11.73
C ALA A 26 10.71 10.33 -11.37
N GLN A 27 11.29 11.00 -12.36
CA GLN A 27 11.61 12.41 -12.25
C GLN A 27 10.36 13.25 -12.46
N THR A 28 10.38 14.47 -11.92
CA THR A 28 9.34 15.47 -12.20
C THR A 28 9.97 16.69 -12.85
N ASP A 29 9.16 17.53 -13.46
CA ASP A 29 9.62 18.80 -14.05
C ASP A 29 9.96 19.85 -12.99
N ALA A 30 9.58 19.63 -11.73
CA ALA A 30 9.89 20.52 -10.63
C ALA A 30 11.32 20.28 -10.12
N PRO A 31 12.21 21.29 -10.14
CA PRO A 31 13.59 21.13 -9.67
C PRO A 31 13.64 20.65 -8.22
N GLY A 32 14.43 19.60 -7.97
CA GLY A 32 14.61 19.01 -6.64
C GLY A 32 13.45 18.14 -6.15
N VAL A 33 12.48 17.81 -7.01
CA VAL A 33 11.34 16.94 -6.66
C VAL A 33 11.34 15.69 -7.54
N GLY A 34 11.28 14.54 -6.88
CA GLY A 34 11.11 13.23 -7.49
C GLY A 34 9.75 12.64 -7.13
N ALA A 35 9.39 11.55 -7.79
CA ALA A 35 8.17 10.80 -7.49
C ALA A 35 8.48 9.32 -7.24
N LEU A 36 7.80 8.72 -6.27
CA LEU A 36 7.81 7.27 -6.03
C LEU A 36 6.41 6.72 -6.25
N ARG A 37 6.29 5.61 -6.99
CA ARG A 37 5.07 4.82 -7.03
C ARG A 37 5.14 3.82 -5.89
N LEU A 38 4.19 3.92 -4.97
CA LEU A 38 4.11 3.05 -3.81
C LEU A 38 2.87 2.19 -3.91
N ARG A 39 3.02 0.89 -3.60
CA ARG A 39 1.93 0.09 -3.05
C ARG A 39 1.98 0.23 -1.54
N LEU A 40 0.89 0.66 -0.92
CA LEU A 40 0.68 0.64 0.52
C LEU A 40 -0.34 -0.44 0.85
N VAL A 41 0.00 -1.29 1.81
CA VAL A 41 -0.91 -2.31 2.31
C VAL A 41 -1.14 -2.08 3.80
N ALA A 42 -2.40 -1.88 4.18
CA ALA A 42 -2.82 -1.78 5.56
C ALA A 42 -3.42 -3.12 6.03
N THR A 43 -3.04 -3.54 7.22
CA THR A 43 -3.43 -4.81 7.83
C THR A 43 -3.84 -4.61 9.29
N LYS A 44 -4.66 -5.51 9.83
CA LYS A 44 -4.95 -5.60 11.28
C LYS A 44 -4.17 -6.69 12.01
N GLY A 45 -3.10 -7.21 11.41
CA GLY A 45 -2.34 -8.35 11.92
C GLY A 45 -1.63 -9.09 10.79
N GLY A 46 -1.22 -10.33 11.05
CA GLY A 46 -0.53 -11.17 10.08
C GLY A 46 0.97 -10.91 9.98
N LYS A 47 1.63 -11.66 9.09
CA LYS A 47 3.05 -11.46 8.79
C LYS A 47 3.22 -10.29 7.83
N PRO A 48 4.27 -9.47 7.98
CA PRO A 48 4.58 -8.42 6.99
C PRO A 48 4.70 -9.01 5.58
N PHE A 49 4.27 -8.24 4.58
CA PHE A 49 4.35 -8.57 3.15
C PHE A 49 3.41 -9.68 2.63
N ASP A 50 2.75 -10.42 3.51
CA ASP A 50 1.69 -11.35 3.10
C ASP A 50 0.46 -10.55 2.61
N LEU A 51 -0.06 -10.89 1.42
CA LEU A 51 -1.15 -10.13 0.76
C LEU A 51 -2.32 -11.01 0.35
N ARG A 52 -2.04 -12.11 -0.36
CA ARG A 52 -3.04 -13.02 -0.92
C ARG A 52 -2.75 -14.45 -0.51
N ALA A 53 -3.81 -15.24 -0.30
CA ALA A 53 -3.72 -16.68 -0.16
C ALA A 53 -3.43 -17.35 -1.51
N ASP A 54 -3.14 -18.65 -1.48
CA ASP A 54 -2.85 -19.45 -2.69
C ASP A 54 -4.00 -19.47 -3.70
N ASP A 55 -5.24 -19.22 -3.25
CA ASP A 55 -6.42 -19.10 -4.11
C ASP A 55 -6.58 -17.71 -4.75
N GLY A 56 -5.62 -16.81 -4.52
CA GLY A 56 -5.58 -15.46 -5.06
C GLY A 56 -6.47 -14.45 -4.33
N LYS A 57 -7.21 -14.82 -3.28
CA LYS A 57 -7.98 -13.86 -2.48
C LYS A 57 -7.09 -13.13 -1.48
N TYR A 58 -7.47 -11.90 -1.12
CA TYR A 58 -6.81 -11.19 -0.03
C TYR A 58 -6.91 -11.96 1.28
N LEU A 59 -5.83 -11.94 2.06
CA LEU A 59 -5.85 -12.52 3.40
C LEU A 59 -6.82 -11.74 4.32
N PRO A 60 -7.49 -12.40 5.28
CA PRO A 60 -8.51 -11.77 6.12
C PRO A 60 -8.02 -10.56 6.95
N GLU A 61 -6.72 -10.51 7.25
CA GLU A 61 -6.07 -9.41 7.94
C GLU A 61 -5.77 -8.19 7.06
N VAL A 62 -5.79 -8.33 5.73
CA VAL A 62 -5.54 -7.23 4.79
C VAL A 62 -6.79 -6.37 4.67
N LEU A 63 -6.67 -5.09 4.97
CA LEU A 63 -7.78 -4.13 4.96
C LEU A 63 -7.76 -3.26 3.71
N LEU A 64 -6.57 -2.85 3.28
CA LEU A 64 -6.38 -1.97 2.13
C LEU A 64 -5.13 -2.38 1.37
N ASP A 65 -5.22 -2.40 0.04
CA ASP A 65 -4.10 -2.48 -0.90
C ASP A 65 -4.25 -1.28 -1.84
N LEU A 66 -3.32 -0.33 -1.80
CA LEU A 66 -3.42 0.97 -2.47
C LEU A 66 -2.18 1.26 -3.30
N ASP A 67 -2.35 1.55 -4.58
CA ASP A 67 -1.29 1.93 -5.50
C ASP A 67 -1.41 3.41 -5.86
N TYR A 68 -0.38 4.18 -5.54
CA TYR A 68 -0.39 5.63 -5.70
C TYR A 68 1.02 6.21 -5.86
N TRP A 69 1.08 7.42 -6.41
CA TRP A 69 2.30 8.21 -6.50
C TRP A 69 2.41 9.15 -5.29
N VAL A 70 3.62 9.29 -4.76
CA VAL A 70 4.00 10.31 -3.79
C VAL A 70 5.14 11.17 -4.33
N LEU A 71 5.19 12.42 -3.89
CA LEU A 71 6.29 13.33 -4.19
C LEU A 71 7.30 13.30 -3.04
N ILE A 72 8.58 13.34 -3.39
CA ILE A 72 9.70 13.36 -2.43
C ILE A 72 10.75 14.39 -2.85
N PRO A 73 11.53 14.96 -1.92
CA PRO A 73 12.75 15.68 -2.25
C PRO A 73 13.79 14.75 -2.91
N LEU A 74 14.57 15.29 -3.85
CA LEU A 74 15.75 14.65 -4.45
C LEU A 74 17.04 15.00 -3.71
#